data_AF-A0A1F9PLJ3-F1
#
_entry.id   AF-A0A1F9PLJ3-F1
#
_cell.length_a   1.000
_cell.length_b   1.000
_cell.length_c   1.000
_cell.angle_alpha   90.00
_cell.angle_beta   90.00
_cell.angle_gamma   90.00
#
_symmetry.space_group_name_H-M   'P 1'
#
loop_
_entity.id
_entity.type
_entity.pdbx_description
1 polymer ?
#
loop_
_entity_poly.entity_id
_entity_poly.type
_entity_poly.pdbx_seq_one_letter_code
_entity_poly.pdbx_strand_id
1 'polypeptide(L)'
;MSKETKFKKQAVEDYSSEGKKRDKKLSKHIDGTVITIKVVGGEKGEMAFDTANLPKRIQDILIPFGAGHKLGDSAAGRSGVDAEDAIVKVWEGLVNGEWSVRQPAETKVSIASIEKMKRALANMTLEDAAKTRELMAAMGVNL
;
A
#
# COMPACT_ATOMS: atom_id res chain seq x y z
N MET A 1 -16.63 47.64 -43.86
CA MET A 1 -17.79 47.07 -43.15
C MET A 1 -17.27 45.96 -42.24
N SER A 2 -17.15 46.30 -40.95
CA SER A 2 -16.76 45.40 -39.87
C SER A 2 -17.89 44.42 -39.58
N LYS A 3 -17.58 43.13 -39.41
CA LYS A 3 -18.48 42.17 -38.79
C LYS A 3 -17.76 41.54 -37.61
N GLU A 4 -17.94 42.17 -36.46
CA GLU A 4 -17.78 41.55 -35.15
C GLU A 4 -18.68 40.32 -35.07
N THR A 5 -18.14 39.13 -34.76
CA THR A 5 -18.94 38.09 -34.10
C THR A 5 -18.07 37.14 -33.28
N LYS A 6 -18.00 37.47 -31.97
CA LYS A 6 -18.09 36.56 -30.82
C LYS A 6 -16.99 35.48 -30.66
N PHE A 7 -16.02 35.85 -29.82
CA PHE A 7 -15.32 34.95 -28.91
C PHE A 7 -16.30 33.98 -28.24
N LYS A 8 -16.32 32.72 -28.66
CA LYS A 8 -16.82 31.62 -27.84
C LYS A 8 -15.74 31.27 -26.83
N LYS A 9 -15.86 31.83 -25.63
CA LYS A 9 -15.41 31.18 -24.39
C LYS A 9 -16.16 29.85 -24.28
N GLN A 10 -15.61 28.80 -24.87
CA GLN A 10 -16.01 27.43 -24.56
C GLN A 10 -15.19 27.02 -23.34
N ALA A 11 -15.91 26.60 -22.30
CA ALA A 11 -15.42 26.29 -20.97
C ALA A 11 -14.16 25.40 -21.01
N VAL A 12 -13.14 25.82 -20.27
CA VAL A 12 -12.14 24.90 -19.73
C VAL A 12 -12.89 24.12 -18.64
N GLU A 13 -13.56 23.06 -19.04
CA GLU A 13 -14.14 22.09 -18.11
C GLU A 13 -12.98 21.46 -17.33
N ASP A 14 -13.05 21.64 -16.03
CA ASP A 14 -12.16 21.08 -15.03
C ASP A 14 -11.97 19.57 -15.26
N TYR A 15 -10.82 19.17 -15.80
CA TYR A 15 -10.31 17.81 -15.65
C TYR A 15 -9.83 17.62 -14.20
N SER A 16 -10.76 17.68 -13.25
CA SER A 16 -10.56 17.04 -11.95
C SER A 16 -10.63 15.55 -12.21
N SER A 17 -9.47 14.92 -12.34
CA SER A 17 -9.36 13.47 -12.29
C SER A 17 -9.75 13.02 -10.87
N GLU A 18 -11.05 12.82 -10.62
CA GLU A 18 -11.53 12.07 -9.46
C GLU A 18 -11.17 10.59 -9.64
N GLY A 19 -9.87 10.29 -9.62
CA GLY A 19 -9.42 8.96 -9.27
C GLY A 19 -9.92 8.70 -7.85
N LYS A 20 -10.84 7.76 -7.68
CA LYS A 20 -11.29 7.26 -6.37
C LYS A 20 -10.08 7.16 -5.46
N LYS A 21 -9.97 8.04 -4.45
CA LYS A 21 -8.91 7.96 -3.44
C LYS A 21 -9.03 6.57 -2.82
N ARG A 22 -8.04 5.71 -3.06
CA ARG A 22 -8.01 4.38 -2.45
C ARG A 22 -8.07 4.57 -0.94
N ASP A 23 -8.95 3.81 -0.28
CA ASP A 23 -9.02 3.82 1.18
C ASP A 23 -7.63 3.56 1.74
N LYS A 24 -7.19 4.45 2.63
CA LYS A 24 -5.87 4.34 3.25
C LYS A 24 -5.88 3.12 4.16
N LYS A 25 -5.17 2.06 3.76
CA LYS A 25 -4.98 0.85 4.58
C LYS A 25 -4.07 1.07 5.80
N LEU A 26 -3.35 2.19 5.82
CA LEU A 26 -2.37 2.53 6.85
C LEU A 26 -2.36 4.06 7.06
N SER A 27 -2.42 4.50 8.31
CA SER A 27 -2.14 5.88 8.69
C SER A 27 -0.84 5.94 9.48
N LYS A 28 0.01 6.91 9.13
CA LYS A 28 1.27 7.18 9.80
C LYS A 28 1.32 8.61 10.30
N HIS A 29 1.86 8.80 11.49
CA HIS A 29 2.15 10.09 12.09
C HIS A 29 3.60 10.07 12.57
N ILE A 30 4.32 11.16 12.36
CA ILE A 30 5.73 11.29 12.76
C ILE A 30 5.81 12.52 13.65
N ASP A 31 6.19 12.32 14.91
CA ASP A 31 6.42 13.38 15.88
C ASP A 31 7.87 13.26 16.39
N GLY A 32 8.74 14.12 15.86
CA GLY A 32 10.17 14.07 16.15
C GLY A 32 10.79 12.71 15.82
N THR A 33 11.21 11.97 16.86
CA THR A 33 11.82 10.64 16.74
C THR A 33 10.82 9.49 16.76
N VAL A 34 9.55 9.76 17.08
CA VAL A 34 8.52 8.72 17.25
C VAL A 34 7.66 8.62 16.00
N ILE A 35 7.56 7.41 15.46
CA ILE A 35 6.72 7.09 14.32
C ILE A 35 5.55 6.27 14.83
N THR A 36 4.34 6.82 14.74
CA THR A 36 3.10 6.13 15.08
C THR A 36 2.46 5.59 13.81
N ILE A 37 2.21 4.28 13.76
CA ILE A 37 1.56 3.61 12.63
C ILE A 37 0.31 2.90 13.13
N LYS A 38 -0.79 3.11 12.41
CA LYS A 38 -2.05 2.41 12.63
C LYS A 38 -2.43 1.68 11.35
N VAL A 39 -2.64 0.38 11.47
CA VAL A 39 -3.03 -0.50 10.36
C VAL A 39 -4.53 -0.71 10.40
N VAL A 40 -5.20 -0.54 9.26
CA VAL A 40 -6.64 -0.83 9.15
C VAL A 40 -6.84 -2.34 9.14
N GLY A 41 -7.72 -2.83 10.03
CA GLY A 41 -8.00 -4.26 10.21
C GLY A 41 -6.94 -5.01 11.01
N GLY A 42 -5.98 -4.31 11.62
CA GLY A 42 -4.99 -4.89 12.52
C GLY A 42 -5.53 -5.01 13.96
N GLU A 43 -4.88 -5.84 14.77
CA GLU A 43 -5.31 -6.13 16.14
C GLU A 43 -4.50 -5.34 17.18
N LYS A 44 -3.29 -4.89 16.81
CA LYS A 44 -2.36 -4.19 17.72
C LYS A 44 -2.70 -2.70 17.87
N GLY A 45 -3.59 -2.16 17.03
CA GLY A 45 -4.05 -0.78 17.13
C GLY A 45 -2.98 0.23 16.69
N GLU A 46 -2.63 1.17 17.56
CA GLU A 46 -1.61 2.18 17.28
C GLU A 46 -0.23 1.71 17.78
N MET A 47 0.68 1.46 16.85
CA MET A 47 2.05 1.04 17.14
C MET A 47 2.99 2.25 17.10
N ALA A 48 3.72 2.49 18.18
CA ALA A 48 4.69 3.59 18.27
C ALA A 48 6.13 3.05 18.19
N PHE A 49 6.93 3.64 17.30
CA PHE A 49 8.31 3.24 17.04
C PHE A 49 9.24 4.44 17.26
N ASP A 50 10.03 4.40 18.34
CA ASP A 50 10.96 5.47 18.67
C ASP A 50 12.34 5.22 18.05
N THR A 51 12.66 6.01 17.02
CA THR A 51 13.92 5.94 16.27
C THR A 51 15.14 6.29 17.11
N ALA A 52 14.99 6.92 18.29
CA ALA A 52 16.08 7.16 19.22
C ALA A 52 16.66 5.86 19.80
N ASN A 53 15.89 4.76 19.80
CA ASN A 53 16.35 3.44 20.27
C ASN A 53 17.17 2.67 19.23
N LEU A 54 17.32 3.19 18.02
CA LEU A 54 18.07 2.52 16.97
C LEU A 54 19.57 2.70 17.15
N PRO A 55 20.43 1.78 16.69
CA PRO A 55 21.87 1.99 16.68
C PRO A 55 22.26 3.27 15.92
N LYS A 56 23.27 4.01 16.38
CA LYS A 56 23.67 5.30 15.78
C LYS A 56 23.88 5.24 14.26
N ARG A 57 24.48 4.16 13.77
CA ARG A 57 24.63 3.89 12.33
C ARG A 57 23.29 3.87 11.57
N ILE A 58 22.25 3.30 12.17
CA ILE A 58 20.91 3.23 11.60
C ILE A 58 20.19 4.57 11.73
N GLN A 59 20.37 5.27 12.85
CA GLN A 59 19.89 6.64 13.02
C GLN A 59 20.45 7.54 11.91
N ASP A 60 21.76 7.54 11.68
CA ASP A 60 22.39 8.36 10.63
C ASP A 60 21.83 8.07 9.22
N ILE A 61 21.44 6.83 8.94
CA ILE A 61 20.84 6.40 7.66
C ILE A 61 19.36 6.83 7.57
N LEU A 62 18.61 6.79 8.68
CA LEU A 62 17.16 6.95 8.68
C LEU A 62 16.65 8.32 9.14
N ILE A 63 17.47 9.12 9.82
CA ILE A 63 17.15 10.43 10.41
C ILE A 63 16.55 11.41 9.40
N PRO A 64 17.01 11.49 8.13
CA PRO A 64 16.44 12.47 7.21
C PRO A 64 14.96 12.18 6.97
N PHE A 65 14.58 11.00 6.45
CA PHE A 65 13.18 10.65 6.15
C PHE A 65 12.95 9.13 6.02
N GLY A 66 13.91 8.29 6.43
CA GLY A 66 13.97 6.88 6.00
C GLY A 66 13.07 5.94 6.80
N ALA A 67 12.99 6.10 8.12
CA ALA A 67 12.36 5.11 9.00
C ALA A 67 10.85 4.96 8.73
N GLY A 68 10.11 6.07 8.64
CA GLY A 68 8.67 6.03 8.39
C GLY A 68 8.30 5.51 7.00
N HIS A 69 9.16 5.71 6.01
CA HIS A 69 9.00 5.11 4.69
C HIS A 69 9.32 3.62 4.71
N LYS A 70 10.42 3.22 5.35
CA LYS A 70 10.83 1.82 5.46
C LYS A 70 9.79 0.94 6.16
N LEU A 71 9.18 1.44 7.24
CA LEU A 71 8.09 0.75 7.94
C LEU A 71 6.79 0.76 7.12
N GLY A 72 6.46 1.86 6.45
CA GLY A 72 5.28 1.90 5.57
C GLY A 72 5.39 0.97 4.35
N ASP A 73 6.58 0.86 3.78
CA ASP A 73 6.85 0.02 2.60
C ASP A 73 6.78 -1.48 2.92
N SER A 74 7.08 -1.89 4.16
CA SER A 74 6.95 -3.29 4.57
C SER A 74 5.48 -3.74 4.62
N ALA A 75 4.57 -2.82 4.93
CA ALA A 75 3.13 -3.05 4.89
C ALA A 75 2.52 -2.88 3.48
N ALA A 76 3.31 -2.52 2.47
CA ALA A 76 2.77 -2.29 1.12
C ALA A 76 2.19 -3.58 0.51
N GLY A 77 0.92 -3.51 0.11
CA GLY A 77 0.16 -4.65 -0.44
C GLY A 77 -0.61 -5.43 0.61
N ARG A 78 -0.13 -5.44 1.86
CA ARG A 78 -0.69 -6.18 3.00
C ARG A 78 -1.81 -5.41 3.71
N SER A 79 -2.55 -6.10 4.55
CA SER A 79 -3.57 -5.51 5.46
C SER A 79 -3.69 -6.33 6.73
N GLY A 80 -4.28 -5.74 7.78
CA GLY A 80 -4.51 -6.41 9.05
C GLY A 80 -3.24 -6.91 9.74
N VAL A 81 -3.34 -8.03 10.44
CA VAL A 81 -2.24 -8.63 11.23
C VAL A 81 -0.98 -8.85 10.38
N ASP A 82 -1.13 -9.28 9.12
CA ASP A 82 0.01 -9.49 8.21
C ASP A 82 0.81 -8.20 7.94
N ALA A 83 0.14 -7.05 7.87
CA ALA A 83 0.81 -5.77 7.74
C ALA A 83 1.50 -5.36 9.04
N GLU A 84 0.88 -5.62 10.19
CA GLU A 84 1.48 -5.34 11.51
C GLU A 84 2.75 -6.18 11.73
N ASP A 85 2.71 -7.47 11.41
CA ASP A 85 3.85 -8.37 11.58
C ASP A 85 5.00 -8.03 10.63
N ALA A 86 4.68 -7.60 9.40
CA ALA A 86 5.69 -7.10 8.46
C ALA A 86 6.38 -5.82 8.96
N ILE A 87 5.64 -4.93 9.64
CA ILE A 87 6.20 -3.72 10.27
C ILE A 87 7.12 -4.10 11.44
N VAL A 88 6.63 -4.95 12.35
CA VAL A 88 7.37 -5.39 13.54
C VAL A 88 8.67 -6.09 13.15
N LYS A 89 8.63 -7.01 12.18
CA LYS A 89 9.83 -7.71 11.72
C LYS A 89 10.90 -6.78 11.14
N VAL A 90 10.49 -5.73 10.43
CA VAL A 90 11.44 -4.71 9.93
C VAL A 90 11.97 -3.87 11.07
N TRP A 91 11.14 -3.51 12.05
CA TRP A 91 11.58 -2.78 13.24
C TRP A 91 12.61 -3.56 14.06
N GLU A 92 12.38 -4.84 14.34
CA GLU A 92 13.33 -5.72 15.04
C GLU A 92 14.68 -5.82 14.31
N GLY A 93 14.65 -5.94 12.98
CA GLY A 93 15.86 -5.91 12.15
C GLY A 93 16.63 -4.60 12.29
N LEU A 94 15.93 -3.46 12.33
CA LEU A 94 16.54 -2.14 12.54
C LEU A 94 17.17 -2.02 13.93
N VAL A 95 16.51 -2.52 14.98
CA VAL A 95 17.03 -2.54 16.35
C VAL A 95 18.30 -3.39 16.42
N ASN A 96 18.35 -4.52 15.71
CA ASN A 96 19.53 -5.38 15.61
C ASN A 96 20.67 -4.79 14.75
N GLY A 97 20.49 -3.60 14.16
CA GLY A 97 21.49 -2.94 13.32
C GLY A 97 21.51 -3.41 11.86
N GLU A 98 20.52 -4.21 11.45
CA GLU A 98 20.39 -4.73 10.10
C GLU A 98 19.52 -3.81 9.23
N TRP A 99 20.14 -2.80 8.63
CA TRP A 99 19.44 -1.85 7.75
C TRP A 99 18.87 -2.52 6.48
N SER A 100 19.46 -3.62 6.02
CA SER A 100 19.08 -4.30 4.78
C SER A 100 17.83 -5.15 4.90
N VAL A 101 17.29 -5.36 6.12
CA VAL A 101 16.06 -6.13 6.31
C VAL A 101 14.93 -5.45 5.55
N ARG A 102 14.46 -6.16 4.51
CA ARG A 102 13.37 -5.74 3.63
C ARG A 102 12.36 -6.87 3.58
N GLN A 103 11.11 -6.57 3.92
CA GLN A 103 10.00 -7.44 3.54
C GLN A 103 9.59 -7.05 2.12
N PRO A 104 9.67 -7.97 1.13
CA PRO A 104 9.21 -7.66 -0.23
C PRO A 104 7.73 -7.28 -0.17
N ALA A 105 7.33 -6.26 -0.93
CA ALA A 105 5.92 -5.91 -1.06
C ALA A 105 5.14 -7.10 -1.65
N GLU A 106 3.87 -7.23 -1.29
CA GLU A 106 3.03 -8.27 -1.86
C GLU A 106 2.90 -8.07 -3.38
N THR A 107 2.81 -9.18 -4.13
CA THR A 107 2.72 -9.14 -5.60
C THR A 107 1.52 -8.31 -6.03
N LYS A 108 1.78 -7.22 -6.75
CA LYS A 108 0.74 -6.36 -7.28
C LYS A 108 -0.07 -7.10 -8.34
N VAL A 109 -1.25 -7.60 -7.97
CA VAL A 109 -2.19 -8.19 -8.93
C VAL A 109 -2.72 -7.06 -9.81
N SER A 110 -2.36 -7.07 -11.11
CA SER A 110 -2.81 -6.06 -12.06
C SER A 110 -4.22 -6.38 -12.56
N ILE A 111 -5.00 -5.37 -12.96
CA ILE A 111 -6.34 -5.57 -13.55
C ILE A 111 -6.25 -6.48 -14.78
N ALA A 112 -5.21 -6.34 -15.60
CA ALA A 112 -4.94 -7.23 -16.73
C ALA A 112 -4.69 -8.68 -16.30
N SER A 113 -4.04 -8.89 -15.15
CA SER A 113 -3.85 -10.23 -14.56
C SER A 113 -5.19 -10.82 -14.12
N ILE A 114 -6.08 -10.01 -13.53
CA ILE A 114 -7.43 -10.43 -13.13
C ILE A 114 -8.27 -10.80 -14.35
N GLU A 115 -8.26 -10.00 -15.42
CA GLU A 115 -8.97 -10.31 -16.65
C GLU A 115 -8.45 -11.57 -17.34
N LYS A 116 -7.13 -11.76 -17.37
CA LYS A 116 -6.51 -12.99 -17.88
C LYS A 116 -6.94 -14.21 -17.07
N MET A 117 -7.02 -14.07 -15.74
CA MET A 117 -7.51 -15.12 -14.85
C MET A 117 -9.01 -15.40 -15.06
N LYS A 118 -9.86 -14.37 -15.20
CA LYS A 118 -11.29 -14.52 -15.54
C LYS A 118 -11.50 -15.27 -16.86
N ARG A 119 -10.69 -14.97 -17.89
CA ARG A 119 -10.72 -15.67 -19.18
C ARG A 119 -10.22 -17.12 -19.07
N ALA A 120 -9.19 -17.38 -18.27
CA ALA A 120 -8.71 -18.73 -18.00
C ALA A 120 -9.76 -19.56 -17.26
N LEU A 121 -10.45 -18.98 -16.26
CA LEU A 121 -11.57 -19.59 -15.54
C LEU A 121 -12.77 -19.90 -16.45
N ALA A 122 -13.06 -19.04 -17.43
CA ALA A 122 -14.13 -19.26 -18.40
C ALA A 122 -13.84 -20.44 -19.35
N ASN A 123 -12.56 -20.80 -19.53
CA ASN A 123 -12.13 -21.92 -20.36
C ASN A 123 -11.89 -23.21 -19.56
N MET A 124 -12.09 -23.19 -18.24
CA MET A 124 -11.98 -24.36 -17.36
C MET A 124 -13.34 -25.06 -17.20
N THR A 125 -13.30 -26.34 -16.84
CA THR A 125 -14.49 -27.11 -16.49
C THR A 125 -15.15 -26.51 -15.23
N LEU A 126 -16.47 -26.71 -15.07
CA LEU A 126 -17.23 -26.14 -13.95
C LEU A 126 -16.66 -26.50 -12.56
N GLU A 127 -16.08 -27.69 -12.42
CA GLU A 127 -15.42 -28.13 -11.17
C GLU A 127 -14.12 -27.37 -10.88
N ASP A 128 -13.27 -27.17 -11.88
CA ASP A 128 -11.98 -26.50 -11.69
C ASP A 128 -12.16 -24.99 -11.49
N ALA A 129 -13.18 -24.40 -12.13
CA ALA A 129 -13.55 -23.01 -11.90
C ALA A 129 -14.08 -22.78 -10.47
N ALA A 130 -14.81 -23.74 -9.89
CA ALA A 130 -15.29 -23.65 -8.51
C ALA A 130 -14.14 -23.71 -7.49
N LYS A 131 -13.23 -24.70 -7.64
CA LYS A 131 -12.03 -24.83 -6.79
C LYS A 131 -11.12 -23.61 -6.88
N THR A 132 -10.96 -23.07 -8.08
CA THR A 132 -10.12 -21.88 -8.28
C THR A 132 -10.79 -20.63 -7.70
N ARG A 133 -12.13 -20.51 -7.75
CA ARG A 133 -12.86 -19.43 -7.07
C ARG A 133 -12.71 -19.51 -5.55
N GLU A 134 -12.81 -20.70 -4.96
CA GLU A 134 -12.55 -20.89 -3.53
C GLU A 134 -11.12 -20.51 -3.15
N LEU A 135 -10.13 -20.92 -3.96
CA LEU A 135 -8.73 -20.61 -3.70
C LEU A 135 -8.44 -19.10 -3.84
N MET A 136 -9.09 -18.42 -4.80
CA MET A 136 -8.99 -16.96 -4.94
C MET A 136 -9.71 -16.20 -3.83
N ALA A 137 -10.85 -16.70 -3.35
CA ALA A 137 -11.55 -16.13 -2.20
C ALA A 137 -10.70 -16.27 -0.91
N ALA A 138 -10.02 -17.41 -0.74
CA ALA A 138 -9.06 -17.61 0.36
C ALA A 138 -7.85 -16.66 0.29
N MET A 139 -7.47 -16.22 -0.92
CA MET A 139 -6.46 -15.19 -1.15
C MET A 139 -7.00 -13.75 -1.09
N GLY A 140 -8.27 -13.55 -0.69
CA GLY A 140 -8.88 -12.23 -0.52
C GLY A 140 -9.27 -11.53 -1.83
N VAL A 141 -9.34 -12.26 -2.96
CA VAL A 141 -9.76 -11.74 -4.26
C VAL A 141 -11.16 -12.24 -4.58
N ASN A 142 -12.18 -11.39 -4.37
CA ASN A 142 -13.56 -11.66 -4.79
C ASN A 142 -13.78 -11.18 -6.23
N LEU A 143 -14.25 -12.08 -7.12
CA LEU A 143 -14.45 -11.83 -8.56
C LEU A 143 -15.88 -11.58 -8.98
#